data_AF-A0A956IV64-F1
#
_entry.id   AF-A0A956IV64-F1
#
_cell.length_a   1.000
_cell.length_b   1.000
_cell.length_c   1.000
_cell.angle_alpha   90.00
_cell.angle_beta   90.00
_cell.angle_gamma   90.00
#
_symmetry.space_group_name_H-M   'P 1'
#
loop_
_entity.id
_entity.type
_entity.pdbx_description
1 polymer ?
#
loop_
_entity_poly.entity_id
_entity_poly.type
_entity_poly.pdbx_seq_one_letter_code
_entity_poly.pdbx_strand_id
1 'polypeptide(L)'
;MPAAAAILDPWFCVFLSAKGGVGRSLAALNVAGILAARGLRVLVVDLDLESGLSAVIEGARGRAGVVERILTAREGARALAEV
;
A
#
# COMPACT_ATOMS: atom_id res chain seq x y z
N MET A 1 -1.98 29.30 -7.77
CA MET A 1 -2.87 28.75 -6.72
C MET A 1 -2.83 27.24 -6.82
N PRO A 2 -2.16 26.48 -5.93
CA PRO A 2 -2.17 25.03 -6.05
C PRO A 2 -3.50 24.49 -5.52
N ALA A 3 -4.17 23.67 -6.31
CA ALA A 3 -5.36 22.94 -5.91
C ALA A 3 -4.95 21.89 -4.87
N ALA A 4 -5.00 22.25 -3.60
CA ALA A 4 -4.89 21.33 -2.49
C ALA A 4 -6.10 20.39 -2.53
N ALA A 5 -5.83 19.17 -3.00
CA ALA A 5 -6.48 17.93 -2.61
C ALA A 5 -7.99 18.02 -2.33
N ALA A 6 -8.80 17.92 -3.40
CA ALA A 6 -10.02 17.12 -3.27
C ALA A 6 -9.55 15.68 -3.01
N ILE A 7 -9.32 15.36 -1.74
CA ILE A 7 -9.29 13.98 -1.28
C ILE A 7 -10.69 13.48 -1.60
N LEU A 8 -10.84 12.78 -2.72
CA LEU A 8 -11.97 11.88 -2.90
C LEU A 8 -11.96 11.00 -1.65
N ASP A 9 -13.06 10.95 -0.89
CA ASP A 9 -13.16 10.13 0.32
C ASP A 9 -12.59 8.73 0.00
N PRO A 10 -11.39 8.40 0.50
CA PRO A 10 -10.70 7.22 0.02
C PRO A 10 -11.47 6.01 0.52
N TRP A 11 -11.92 5.18 -0.42
CA TRP A 11 -12.56 3.92 -0.08
C TRP A 11 -11.50 2.87 0.29
N PHE A 12 -11.58 2.37 1.52
CA PHE A 12 -10.71 1.33 2.02
C PHE A 12 -11.36 -0.05 1.88
N CYS A 13 -10.62 -1.00 1.33
CA CYS A 13 -10.99 -2.41 1.28
C CYS A 13 -9.84 -3.24 1.85
N VAL A 14 -10.14 -4.05 2.87
CA VAL A 14 -9.14 -4.85 3.58
C VAL A 14 -9.33 -6.32 3.25
N PHE A 15 -8.27 -6.95 2.74
CA PHE A 15 -8.22 -8.39 2.52
C PHE A 15 -7.47 -9.03 3.70
N LEU A 16 -8.21 -9.77 4.55
CA LEU A 16 -7.71 -10.44 5.74
C LEU A 16 -8.10 -11.93 5.77
N SER A 17 -7.28 -12.76 6.41
CA SER A 17 -7.54 -14.19 6.61
C SER A 17 -6.79 -14.66 7.85
N ALA A 18 -7.38 -15.60 8.59
CA ALA A 18 -6.71 -16.26 9.72
C ALA A 18 -5.72 -17.34 9.28
N LYS A 19 -5.76 -17.78 8.01
CA LYS A 19 -4.90 -18.84 7.46
C LYS A 19 -4.03 -18.33 6.31
N GLY A 20 -2.79 -18.79 6.28
CA GLY A 20 -1.87 -18.64 5.15
C GLY A 20 -2.29 -19.52 3.96
N GLY A 21 -1.85 -19.15 2.75
CA GLY A 21 -2.04 -19.97 1.53
C GLY A 21 -3.44 -19.93 0.89
N VAL A 22 -4.41 -19.19 1.44
CA VAL A 22 -5.79 -19.13 0.91
C VAL A 22 -5.98 -18.21 -0.32
N GLY A 23 -4.89 -17.65 -0.86
CA GLY A 23 -4.94 -16.77 -2.04
C GLY A 23 -5.33 -15.32 -1.77
N ARG A 24 -5.37 -14.87 -0.51
CA ARG A 24 -5.70 -13.49 -0.09
C ARG A 24 -4.93 -12.41 -0.86
N SER A 25 -3.62 -12.56 -0.96
CA SER A 25 -2.72 -11.64 -1.68
C SER A 25 -3.04 -11.58 -3.18
N LEU A 26 -3.35 -12.72 -3.80
CA LEU A 26 -3.75 -12.78 -5.20
C LEU A 26 -5.12 -12.11 -5.42
N ALA A 27 -6.07 -12.33 -4.52
CA ALA A 27 -7.37 -11.67 -4.59
C ALA A 27 -7.23 -10.14 -4.51
N ALA A 28 -6.42 -9.64 -3.56
CA ALA A 28 -6.16 -8.21 -3.42
C ALA A 28 -5.53 -7.61 -4.69
N LEU A 29 -4.51 -8.27 -5.26
CA LEU A 29 -3.84 -7.81 -6.48
C LEU A 29 -4.75 -7.84 -7.71
N ASN A 30 -5.56 -8.89 -7.89
CA ASN A 30 -6.48 -8.97 -9.02
C ASN A 30 -7.59 -7.91 -8.93
N VAL A 31 -8.17 -7.70 -7.74
CA VAL A 31 -9.17 -6.63 -7.54
C VAL A 31 -8.55 -5.26 -7.82
N ALA A 32 -7.35 -5.00 -7.31
CA ALA A 32 -6.62 -3.75 -7.59
C ALA A 32 -6.37 -3.55 -9.10
N GLY A 33 -5.94 -4.60 -9.80
CA GLY A 33 -5.72 -4.57 -11.25
C GLY A 33 -7.00 -4.26 -12.03
N ILE A 34 -8.13 -4.88 -11.66
CA ILE A 34 -9.43 -4.62 -12.27
C ILE A 34 -9.88 -3.16 -12.04
N LEU A 35 -9.72 -2.65 -10.81
CA LEU A 35 -10.07 -1.27 -10.47
C LEU A 35 -9.19 -0.27 -11.22
N ALA A 36 -7.88 -0.52 -11.31
CA ALA A 36 -6.95 0.29 -12.07
C ALA A 36 -7.28 0.28 -13.57
N ALA A 37 -7.60 -0.89 -14.15
CA ALA A 37 -8.02 -1.02 -15.55
C ALA A 37 -9.32 -0.26 -15.85
N ARG A 38 -10.15 0.01 -14.84
CA ARG A 38 -11.35 0.87 -14.94
C ARG A 38 -11.07 2.36 -14.78
N GLY A 39 -9.80 2.76 -14.70
CA GLY A 39 -9.39 4.17 -14.60
C GLY A 39 -9.36 4.73 -13.18
N LEU A 40 -9.51 3.89 -12.15
CA LEU A 40 -9.42 4.34 -10.76
C LEU A 40 -7.95 4.44 -10.32
N ARG A 41 -7.66 5.44 -9.48
CA ARG A 41 -6.36 5.55 -8.80
C ARG A 41 -6.34 4.58 -7.62
N VAL A 42 -5.58 3.50 -7.74
CA VAL A 42 -5.52 2.44 -6.73
C VAL A 42 -4.16 2.41 -6.06
N LEU A 43 -4.16 2.34 -4.72
CA LEU A 43 -2.98 2.06 -3.92
C LEU A 43 -3.18 0.72 -3.22
N VAL A 44 -2.26 -0.22 -3.45
CA VAL A 44 -2.20 -1.48 -2.68
C VAL A 44 -1.16 -1.31 -1.59
N VAL A 45 -1.57 -1.54 -0.34
CA VAL A 45 -0.68 -1.53 0.81
C VAL A 45 -0.60 -2.94 1.36
N ASP A 46 0.62 -3.47 1.42
CA ASP A 46 0.89 -4.75 2.05
C ASP A 46 1.36 -4.55 3.49
N LEU A 47 0.61 -5.13 4.42
CA LEU A 47 0.88 -5.08 5.86
C LEU A 47 1.27 -6.47 6.40
N ASP A 48 1.42 -7.48 5.54
CA ASP A 48 1.89 -8.80 5.93
C ASP A 48 3.43 -8.82 5.91
N LEU A 49 4.04 -8.75 7.09
CA LEU A 49 5.50 -8.74 7.25
C LEU A 49 6.13 -10.12 7.11
N GLU A 50 5.33 -11.20 7.20
CA GLU A 50 5.83 -12.58 7.14
C GLU A 50 5.86 -13.13 5.72
N SER A 51 4.86 -12.77 4.89
CA SER A 51 4.67 -13.34 3.54
C SER A 51 4.28 -12.30 2.49
N GLY A 52 5.03 -11.20 2.44
CA GLY A 52 4.67 -10.02 1.65
C GLY A 52 4.59 -10.20 0.13
N LEU A 53 3.85 -9.29 -0.51
CA LEU A 53 3.59 -9.18 -1.94
C LEU A 53 4.85 -9.05 -2.80
N SER A 54 5.98 -8.65 -2.21
CA SER A 54 7.28 -8.60 -2.89
C SER A 54 7.74 -9.96 -3.41
N ALA A 55 7.19 -11.06 -2.91
CA ALA A 55 7.43 -12.41 -3.40
C ALA A 55 6.69 -12.73 -4.71
N VAL A 56 5.58 -12.04 -5.01
CA VAL A 56 4.69 -12.34 -6.15
C VAL A 56 4.65 -11.23 -7.20
N ILE A 57 5.20 -10.06 -6.90
CA ILE A 57 5.31 -8.94 -7.83
C ILE A 57 6.73 -8.86 -8.36
N GLU A 58 6.86 -9.00 -9.69
CA GLU A 58 8.15 -8.84 -10.37
C GLU A 58 8.72 -7.43 -10.14
N GLY A 59 10.01 -7.35 -9.79
CA GLY A 59 10.70 -6.10 -9.52
C GLY A 59 10.32 -5.39 -8.22
N ALA A 60 9.45 -5.95 -7.39
CA ALA A 60 9.15 -5.39 -6.06
C ALA A 60 10.24 -5.72 -5.02
N ARG A 61 10.99 -6.80 -5.21
CA ARG A 61 12.05 -7.22 -4.30
C ARG A 61 13.20 -6.20 -4.29
N GLY A 62 13.69 -5.85 -3.10
CA GLY A 62 14.78 -4.89 -2.90
C GLY A 62 14.38 -3.42 -2.98
N ARG A 63 13.08 -3.11 -3.16
CA ARG A 63 12.56 -1.74 -3.06
C ARG A 63 12.12 -1.42 -1.64
N ALA A 64 12.20 -0.13 -1.29
CA ALA A 64 11.72 0.39 -0.01
C ALA A 64 10.24 0.07 0.21
N GLY A 65 9.96 -0.74 1.22
CA GLY A 65 8.62 -1.21 1.58
C GLY A 65 7.89 -0.29 2.55
N VAL A 66 6.71 -0.72 3.01
CA VAL A 66 5.85 0.09 3.90
C VAL A 66 6.57 0.48 5.20
N VAL A 67 7.38 -0.44 5.76
CA VAL A 67 8.11 -0.21 7.02
C VAL A 67 9.10 0.94 6.86
N GLU A 68 9.96 0.88 5.83
CA GLU A 68 10.95 1.92 5.56
C GLU A 68 10.28 3.27 5.31
N ARG A 69 9.21 3.29 4.50
CA ARG A 69 8.44 4.51 4.24
C ARG A 69 7.86 5.11 5.51
N ILE A 70 7.36 4.29 6.43
CA ILE A 70 6.81 4.76 7.72
C ILE A 70 7.94 5.31 8.60
N LEU A 71 9.09 4.66 8.67
CA LEU A 71 10.23 5.14 9.45
C LEU A 71 10.72 6.50 8.94
N THR A 72 10.94 6.63 7.63
CA THR A 72 11.35 7.91 7.02
C THR A 72 10.30 9.01 7.23
N ALA A 73 9.00 8.67 7.08
CA ALA A 73 7.94 9.64 7.32
C ALA A 73 7.91 10.12 8.79
N ARG A 74 8.16 9.22 9.74
CA ARG A 74 8.22 9.55 11.18
C ARG A 74 9.41 10.45 11.52
N GLU A 75 10.58 10.18 10.93
CA GLU A 75 11.76 11.03 11.11
C GLU A 75 11.52 12.44 10.57
N GLY A 76 10.95 12.56 9.37
CA GLY A 76 10.57 13.85 8.81
C GLY A 76 9.53 14.59 9.64
N ALA A 77 8.52 13.89 10.17
CA ALA A 77 7.51 14.49 11.04
C ALA A 77 8.08 15.00 12.37
N ARG A 78 9.07 14.30 12.94
CA ARG A 78 9.78 14.76 14.15
C ARG A 78 10.62 16.00 13.87
N ALA A 79 11.36 16.02 12.76
CA ALA A 79 12.17 17.17 12.37
C ALA A 79 11.33 18.44 12.17
N LEU A 80 10.08 18.31 11.70
CA LEU A 80 9.14 19.43 11.57
C LEU A 80 8.55 19.89 12.91
N ALA A 81 8.55 19.05 13.95
CA ALA A 81 8.02 19.38 15.27
C ALA A 81 9.06 20.03 16.20
N GLU A 82 10.35 19.96 15.83
CA GLU A 82 11.47 20.55 16.57
C GLU A 82 11.85 21.97 16.06
N VAL A 83 11.12 22.51 15.09
CA VAL A 83 11.25 23.87 14.51
C VAL A 83 10.10 24.74 14.98
#